data_AF-A0A163GP61-F1
#
_entry.id   AF-A0A163GP61-F1
#
_cell.length_a   1.000
_cell.length_b   1.000
_cell.length_c   1.000
_cell.angle_alpha   90.00
_cell.angle_beta   90.00
_cell.angle_gamma   90.00
#
_symmetry.space_group_name_H-M   'P 1'
#
loop_
_entity.id
_entity.type
_entity.pdbx_description
1 polymer ?
#
loop_
_entity_poly.entity_id
_entity_poly.type
_entity_poly.pdbx_seq_one_letter_code
_entity_poly.pdbx_strand_id
1 'polypeptide(L)'
;MSENNLLYQSIKLGVNPETGEDIVWPWNQEEHSTMTIVGDDLKSPRKKLVERIISEVQSMKLGSVYQILDSVVLKGELMESDAILWTESLPDPPEDYEDRENFINNRRYFSTSYFNLFAQSKMITRPELLPPTSYRWNYEGPLFGYLRAIERLDDGHPYKNDLKIEMEKLTRVEWYQSADAGRIFYLDQHENIYNKALSFLRAVWSFWAIVGKLDEPTQMLLVVEVPHQLIDINLEPKIAEIINFSFNILRYLTYETTVTLLLSSDKLNPAPENHFRHKLIFTASKHTDFDLTSEGIKEYVNPILFETWESGDNSAGIHFDDHIPTQSVLIPLIDIPST
;
A
#
# COMPACT_ATOMS: atom_id res chain seq x y z
N MET A 1 22.88 -0.82 18.77
CA MET A 1 23.10 -0.74 17.31
C MET A 1 23.53 -2.13 16.87
N SER A 2 22.57 -2.95 16.42
CA SER A 2 22.78 -4.35 16.04
C SER A 2 23.32 -4.45 14.61
N GLU A 3 24.03 -5.54 14.32
CA GLU A 3 24.71 -5.82 13.04
C GLU A 3 23.79 -5.79 11.80
N ASN A 4 22.46 -5.76 11.97
CA ASN A 4 21.47 -5.66 10.89
C ASN A 4 21.48 -4.32 10.13
N ASN A 5 22.02 -3.24 10.70
CA ASN A 5 22.06 -1.93 10.03
C ASN A 5 23.08 -1.84 8.89
N LEU A 6 23.97 -2.83 8.74
CA LEU A 6 24.99 -2.83 7.67
C LEU A 6 24.45 -3.33 6.32
N LEU A 7 23.30 -4.01 6.31
CA LEU A 7 22.77 -4.66 5.11
C LEU A 7 21.89 -3.72 4.27
N TYR A 8 21.27 -2.73 4.90
CA TYR A 8 20.33 -1.81 4.25
C TYR A 8 20.91 -0.41 4.17
N GLN A 9 21.09 0.07 2.94
CA GLN A 9 21.62 1.41 2.67
C GLN A 9 20.46 2.36 2.36
N SER A 10 20.67 3.65 2.68
CA SER A 10 19.78 4.72 2.25
C SER A 10 19.69 4.76 0.73
N ILE A 11 18.52 5.08 0.20
CA ILE A 11 18.28 5.18 -1.23
C ILE A 11 18.55 6.61 -1.68
N LYS A 12 19.40 6.79 -2.69
CA LYS A 12 19.66 8.11 -3.27
C LYS A 12 18.51 8.48 -4.21
N LEU A 13 17.63 9.38 -3.81
CA LEU A 13 16.47 9.79 -4.61
C LEU A 13 16.87 10.63 -5.84
N GLY A 14 17.86 11.50 -5.68
CA GLY A 14 18.27 12.42 -6.73
C GLY A 14 19.44 13.31 -6.30
N VAL A 15 19.66 14.37 -7.07
CA VAL A 15 20.68 15.39 -6.79
C VAL A 15 19.99 16.75 -6.72
N ASN A 16 20.39 17.58 -5.74
CA ASN A 16 19.95 18.97 -5.66
C ASN A 16 20.64 19.78 -6.79
N PRO A 17 19.88 20.43 -7.70
CA PRO A 17 20.46 21.16 -8.81
C PRO A 17 21.25 22.42 -8.39
N GLU A 18 21.00 22.96 -7.20
CA GLU A 18 21.68 24.15 -6.68
C GLU A 18 23.03 23.80 -6.04
N THR A 19 23.05 22.79 -5.17
CA THR A 19 24.23 22.44 -4.37
C THR A 19 25.06 21.30 -4.97
N GLY A 20 24.46 20.49 -5.86
CA GLY A 20 25.05 19.24 -6.35
C GLY A 20 25.07 18.11 -5.31
N GLU A 21 24.44 18.31 -4.16
CA GLU A 21 24.40 17.31 -3.08
C GLU A 21 23.34 16.23 -3.32
N ASP A 22 23.61 15.05 -2.79
CA ASP A 22 22.73 13.89 -2.89
C ASP A 22 21.54 14.03 -1.94
N ILE A 23 20.33 13.86 -2.47
CA ILE A 23 19.12 13.77 -1.67
C ILE A 23 18.86 12.29 -1.41
N VAL A 24 18.92 11.89 -0.14
CA VAL A 24 18.88 10.49 0.31
C VAL A 24 17.66 10.23 1.17
N TRP A 25 17.09 9.03 1.02
CA TRP A 25 15.99 8.53 1.82
C TRP A 25 16.46 7.32 2.64
N PRO A 26 16.65 7.47 3.96
CA PRO A 26 17.03 6.36 4.84
C PRO A 26 15.81 5.50 5.18
N TRP A 27 15.24 4.87 4.16
CA TRP A 27 13.97 4.15 4.18
C TRP A 27 13.84 3.07 5.26
N ASN A 28 14.97 2.50 5.69
CA ASN A 28 15.06 1.48 6.73
C ASN A 28 15.02 2.02 8.16
N GLN A 29 14.93 3.34 8.34
CA GLN A 29 14.79 3.98 9.63
C GLN A 29 13.31 4.25 9.91
N GLU A 30 12.87 3.94 11.13
CA GLU A 30 11.48 4.09 11.59
C GLU A 30 10.91 5.47 11.26
N GLU A 31 11.65 6.54 11.61
CA GLU A 31 11.20 7.91 11.40
C GLU A 31 11.04 8.28 9.92
N HIS A 32 11.66 7.52 9.01
CA HIS A 32 11.68 7.75 7.57
C HIS A 32 10.88 6.69 6.79
N SER A 33 10.12 5.85 7.50
CA SER A 33 9.48 4.65 6.95
C SER A 33 8.30 4.93 6.00
N THR A 34 7.87 6.18 5.83
CA THR A 34 6.75 6.55 4.95
C THR A 34 7.17 7.57 3.89
N MET A 35 6.87 7.26 2.63
CA MET A 35 7.09 8.16 1.49
C MET A 35 5.95 8.07 0.49
N THR A 36 5.51 9.23 -0.02
CA THR A 36 4.65 9.30 -1.20
C THR A 36 5.44 9.88 -2.36
N ILE A 37 5.31 9.28 -3.55
CA ILE A 37 5.84 9.81 -4.80
C ILE A 37 4.66 10.09 -5.74
N VAL A 38 4.43 11.37 -6.01
CA VAL A 38 3.32 11.88 -6.81
C VAL A 38 3.83 12.36 -8.16
N GLY A 39 3.17 11.95 -9.25
CA GLY A 39 3.51 12.43 -10.59
C GLY A 39 2.66 11.78 -11.69
N ASP A 40 2.60 12.44 -12.85
CA ASP A 40 1.89 11.92 -14.03
C ASP A 40 2.56 10.66 -14.60
N ASP A 41 1.75 9.63 -14.91
CA ASP A 41 2.21 8.34 -15.43
C ASP A 41 3.06 8.41 -16.72
N LEU A 42 2.84 9.43 -17.55
CA LEU A 42 3.45 9.58 -18.88
C LEU A 42 4.49 10.69 -18.93
N LYS A 43 4.31 11.74 -18.14
CA LYS A 43 5.14 12.96 -18.20
C LYS A 43 6.17 13.03 -17.10
N SER A 44 5.96 12.33 -15.99
CA SER A 44 6.85 12.39 -14.84
C SER A 44 7.80 11.19 -14.78
N PRO A 45 8.95 11.32 -14.11
CA PRO A 45 9.88 10.21 -13.87
C PRO A 45 9.40 9.23 -12.79
N ARG A 46 8.19 9.42 -12.22
CA ARG A 46 7.68 8.67 -11.06
C ARG A 46 7.84 7.16 -11.18
N LYS A 47 7.33 6.55 -12.26
CA LYS A 47 7.37 5.08 -12.45
C LYS A 47 8.79 4.56 -12.51
N LYS A 48 9.66 5.19 -13.31
CA LYS A 48 11.07 4.79 -13.43
C LYS A 48 11.81 4.91 -12.09
N LEU A 49 11.55 5.98 -11.34
CA LEU A 49 12.13 6.17 -10.02
C LEU A 49 11.69 5.06 -9.05
N VAL A 50 10.39 4.73 -9.01
CA VAL A 50 9.84 3.66 -8.17
C VAL A 50 10.42 2.30 -8.56
N GLU A 51 10.48 1.98 -9.85
CA GLU A 51 11.09 0.75 -10.37
C GLU A 51 12.56 0.63 -9.95
N ARG A 52 13.32 1.73 -10.01
CA ARG A 52 14.71 1.76 -9.55
C ARG A 52 14.81 1.54 -8.04
N ILE A 53 13.97 2.21 -7.23
CA ILE A 53 13.94 2.01 -5.76
C ILE A 53 13.66 0.54 -5.42
N ILE A 54 12.66 -0.06 -6.09
CA ILE A 54 12.33 -1.48 -5.94
C ILE A 54 13.55 -2.36 -6.25
N SER A 55 14.20 -2.13 -7.39
CA SER A 55 15.37 -2.90 -7.83
C SER A 55 16.54 -2.77 -6.84
N GLU A 56 16.83 -1.55 -6.38
CA GLU A 56 17.88 -1.29 -5.38
C GLU A 56 17.60 -2.05 -4.08
N VAL A 57 16.38 -1.96 -3.52
CA VAL A 57 16.02 -2.66 -2.27
C VAL A 57 16.03 -4.19 -2.45
N GLN A 58 15.51 -4.68 -3.56
CA GLN A 58 15.50 -6.10 -3.88
C GLN A 58 16.93 -6.66 -4.04
N SER A 59 17.86 -5.87 -4.56
CA SER A 59 19.28 -6.23 -4.67
C SER A 59 19.99 -6.30 -3.32
N MET A 60 19.56 -5.49 -2.33
CA MET A 60 20.10 -5.53 -0.97
C MET A 60 19.66 -6.79 -0.23
N LYS A 61 18.38 -7.16 -0.34
CA LYS A 61 17.84 -8.42 0.22
C LYS A 61 16.70 -8.95 -0.64
N LEU A 62 16.93 -10.09 -1.29
CA LEU A 62 15.93 -10.77 -2.09
C LEU A 62 14.67 -11.09 -1.26
N GLY A 63 13.51 -10.71 -1.76
CA GLY A 63 12.22 -10.97 -1.10
C GLY A 63 11.82 -9.94 -0.04
N SER A 64 12.55 -8.82 0.06
CA SER A 64 12.18 -7.69 0.93
C SER A 64 11.13 -6.76 0.32
N VAL A 65 10.93 -6.80 -1.01
CA VAL A 65 9.97 -5.93 -1.69
C VAL A 65 8.63 -6.62 -1.89
N TYR A 66 7.56 -5.90 -1.55
CA TYR A 66 6.17 -6.24 -1.83
C TYR A 66 5.52 -5.11 -2.60
N GLN A 67 4.62 -5.44 -3.51
CA GLN A 67 3.90 -4.47 -4.33
C GLN A 67 2.42 -4.79 -4.37
N ILE A 68 1.58 -3.76 -4.29
CA ILE A 68 0.16 -3.82 -4.63
C ILE A 68 -0.01 -2.85 -5.80
N LEU A 69 -0.28 -3.36 -7.00
CA LEU A 69 -0.24 -2.53 -8.20
C LEU A 69 -1.40 -2.78 -9.15
N ASP A 70 -1.82 -1.73 -9.83
CA ASP A 70 -2.88 -1.74 -10.84
C ASP A 70 -2.29 -2.07 -12.22
N SER A 71 -2.36 -3.32 -12.65
CA SER A 71 -1.81 -3.75 -13.95
C SER A 71 -2.57 -4.94 -14.54
N VAL A 72 -2.70 -4.92 -15.87
CA VAL A 72 -3.22 -6.04 -16.67
C VAL A 72 -2.15 -7.07 -17.01
N VAL A 73 -0.87 -6.74 -16.82
CA VAL A 73 0.26 -7.62 -17.15
C VAL A 73 0.78 -8.27 -15.88
N LEU A 74 0.48 -9.56 -15.72
CA LEU A 74 1.03 -10.42 -14.69
C LEU A 74 2.50 -10.74 -15.03
N LYS A 75 3.40 -10.47 -14.10
CA LYS A 75 4.83 -10.81 -14.18
C LYS A 75 5.23 -11.60 -12.95
N GLY A 76 6.08 -12.60 -13.14
CA GLY A 76 6.56 -13.46 -12.05
C GLY A 76 5.80 -14.78 -11.95
N GLU A 77 6.24 -15.62 -11.04
CA GLU A 77 5.68 -16.94 -10.79
C GLU A 77 4.59 -16.85 -9.72
N LEU A 78 3.43 -17.47 -9.97
CA LEU A 78 2.33 -17.50 -9.01
C LEU A 78 2.75 -18.19 -7.70
N MET A 79 2.48 -17.53 -6.60
CA MET A 79 2.70 -17.97 -5.23
C MET A 79 1.39 -17.76 -4.44
N GLU A 80 0.79 -18.85 -3.98
CA GLU A 80 -0.36 -18.78 -3.09
C GLU A 80 0.10 -18.52 -1.65
N SER A 81 -0.48 -17.50 -1.02
CA SER A 81 -0.30 -17.19 0.40
C SER A 81 -1.52 -17.65 1.21
N ASP A 82 -1.27 -18.47 2.22
CA ASP A 82 -2.25 -18.90 3.23
C ASP A 82 -2.23 -18.01 4.48
N ALA A 83 -1.52 -16.89 4.45
CA ALA A 83 -1.23 -16.09 5.64
C ALA A 83 -2.50 -15.60 6.36
N ILE A 84 -3.53 -15.19 5.62
CA ILE A 84 -4.82 -14.80 6.21
C ILE A 84 -5.41 -15.96 7.02
N LEU A 85 -5.50 -17.15 6.40
CA LEU A 85 -6.06 -18.34 7.06
C LEU A 85 -5.23 -18.73 8.28
N TRP A 86 -3.90 -18.64 8.18
CA TRP A 86 -3.00 -18.90 9.29
C TRP A 86 -3.25 -17.94 10.46
N THR A 87 -3.26 -16.63 10.24
CA THR A 87 -3.50 -15.63 11.30
C THR A 87 -4.91 -15.76 11.88
N GLU A 88 -5.89 -16.09 11.06
CA GLU A 88 -7.27 -16.32 11.51
C GLU A 88 -7.42 -17.64 12.30
N SER A 89 -6.48 -18.58 12.17
CA SER A 89 -6.49 -19.83 12.96
C SER A 89 -5.94 -19.67 14.38
N LEU A 90 -5.38 -18.49 14.69
CA LEU A 90 -4.80 -18.18 16.00
C LEU A 90 -5.83 -17.52 16.92
N PRO A 91 -5.72 -17.75 18.25
CA PRO A 91 -6.51 -17.02 19.24
C PRO A 91 -6.14 -15.53 19.25
N ASP A 92 -7.00 -14.71 19.85
CA ASP A 92 -6.64 -13.34 20.19
C ASP A 92 -5.43 -13.33 21.14
N PRO A 93 -4.54 -12.32 21.06
CA PRO A 93 -3.40 -12.18 21.96
C PRO A 93 -3.83 -12.14 23.45
N PRO A 94 -2.93 -12.53 24.37
CA PRO A 94 -3.20 -12.46 25.81
C PRO A 94 -3.42 -11.00 26.25
N GLU A 95 -4.17 -10.79 27.33
CA GLU A 95 -4.62 -9.46 27.79
C GLU A 95 -3.51 -8.47 28.10
N ASP A 96 -2.31 -8.97 28.42
CA ASP A 96 -1.10 -8.19 28.72
C ASP A 96 -0.28 -7.79 27.49
N TYR A 97 -0.66 -8.26 26.29
CA TYR A 97 -0.02 -7.84 25.05
C TYR A 97 -0.38 -6.38 24.74
N GLU A 98 0.64 -5.52 24.66
CA GLU A 98 0.49 -4.06 24.51
C GLU A 98 -0.39 -3.68 23.31
N ASP A 99 -0.22 -4.36 22.19
CA ASP A 99 -0.94 -4.08 20.95
C ASP A 99 -2.18 -4.98 20.72
N ARG A 100 -2.77 -5.50 21.80
CA ARG A 100 -3.87 -6.45 21.68
C ARG A 100 -5.09 -5.86 20.99
N GLU A 101 -5.47 -4.65 21.37
CA GLU A 101 -6.71 -4.04 20.89
C GLU A 101 -6.63 -3.70 19.40
N ASN A 102 -5.52 -3.13 18.92
CA ASN A 102 -5.40 -2.83 17.49
C ASN A 102 -5.34 -4.11 16.66
N PHE A 103 -4.63 -5.14 17.11
CA PHE A 103 -4.63 -6.45 16.45
C PHE A 103 -6.05 -7.00 16.28
N ILE A 104 -6.84 -7.03 17.36
CA ILE A 104 -8.22 -7.52 17.34
C ILE A 104 -9.10 -6.65 16.45
N ASN A 105 -8.97 -5.33 16.54
CA ASN A 105 -9.76 -4.39 15.75
C ASN A 105 -9.45 -4.51 14.26
N ASN A 106 -8.18 -4.67 13.88
CA ASN A 106 -7.76 -4.88 12.50
C ASN A 106 -8.32 -6.21 11.94
N ARG A 107 -8.24 -7.31 12.67
CA ARG A 107 -8.85 -8.60 12.27
C ARG A 107 -10.34 -8.49 12.02
N ARG A 108 -11.06 -7.85 12.95
CA ARG A 108 -12.52 -7.62 12.84
C ARG A 108 -12.85 -6.72 11.67
N TYR A 109 -12.09 -5.64 11.49
CA TYR A 109 -12.24 -4.71 10.40
C TYR A 109 -12.09 -5.44 9.06
N PHE A 110 -11.01 -6.19 8.83
CA PHE A 110 -10.80 -6.89 7.56
C PHE A 110 -11.97 -7.80 7.19
N SER A 111 -12.34 -8.70 8.10
CA SER A 111 -13.44 -9.65 7.85
C SER A 111 -14.77 -8.92 7.61
N THR A 112 -15.10 -7.94 8.46
CA THR A 112 -16.39 -7.25 8.40
C THR A 112 -16.50 -6.38 7.16
N SER A 113 -15.47 -5.60 6.87
CA SER A 113 -15.40 -4.72 5.70
C SER A 113 -15.43 -5.51 4.41
N TYR A 114 -14.76 -6.66 4.34
CA TYR A 114 -14.76 -7.52 3.17
C TYR A 114 -16.18 -8.01 2.82
N PHE A 115 -16.89 -8.61 3.77
CA PHE A 115 -18.23 -9.13 3.49
C PHE A 115 -19.30 -8.03 3.36
N ASN A 116 -19.11 -6.87 4.00
CA ASN A 116 -19.96 -5.70 3.76
C ASN A 116 -19.78 -5.19 2.33
N LEU A 117 -18.54 -5.03 1.88
CA LEU A 117 -18.23 -4.55 0.54
C LEU A 117 -18.69 -5.56 -0.53
N PHE A 118 -18.57 -6.86 -0.24
CA PHE A 118 -19.10 -7.90 -1.11
C PHE A 118 -20.62 -7.85 -1.21
N ALA A 119 -21.35 -7.64 -0.10
CA ALA A 119 -22.79 -7.44 -0.13
C ALA A 119 -23.17 -6.22 -0.99
N GLN A 120 -22.42 -5.11 -0.84
CA GLN A 120 -22.63 -3.91 -1.65
C GLN A 120 -22.36 -4.14 -3.15
N SER A 121 -21.33 -4.92 -3.51
CA SER A 121 -21.06 -5.29 -4.91
C SER A 121 -22.24 -6.04 -5.55
N LYS A 122 -23.07 -6.68 -4.73
CA LYS A 122 -24.29 -7.40 -5.12
C LYS A 122 -25.57 -6.56 -4.93
N MET A 123 -25.43 -5.29 -4.55
CA MET A 123 -26.53 -4.35 -4.26
C MET A 123 -27.50 -4.83 -3.18
N ILE A 124 -26.99 -5.55 -2.18
CA ILE A 124 -27.77 -6.03 -1.02
C ILE A 124 -27.11 -5.60 0.29
N THR A 125 -27.83 -5.77 1.39
CA THR A 125 -27.29 -5.56 2.74
C THR A 125 -26.57 -6.79 3.26
N ARG A 126 -25.64 -6.61 4.21
CA ARG A 126 -24.93 -7.75 4.83
C ARG A 126 -25.86 -8.79 5.46
N PRO A 127 -26.95 -8.42 6.18
CA PRO A 127 -27.86 -9.42 6.75
C PRO A 127 -28.62 -10.24 5.69
N GLU A 128 -28.83 -9.68 4.49
CA GLU A 128 -29.39 -10.42 3.34
C GLU A 128 -28.37 -11.36 2.71
N LEU A 129 -27.08 -11.00 2.74
CA LEU A 129 -25.99 -11.83 2.24
C LEU A 129 -25.69 -13.02 3.17
N LEU A 130 -25.58 -12.74 4.48
CA LEU A 130 -25.15 -13.71 5.49
C LEU A 130 -25.86 -13.46 6.83
N PRO A 131 -26.26 -14.53 7.55
CA PRO A 131 -26.76 -14.40 8.91
C PRO A 131 -25.69 -13.82 9.85
N PRO A 132 -26.08 -13.36 11.05
CA PRO A 132 -25.13 -12.93 12.08
C PRO A 132 -24.05 -13.98 12.33
N THR A 133 -22.79 -13.53 12.34
CA THR A 133 -21.60 -14.38 12.52
C THR A 133 -21.03 -14.19 13.92
N SER A 134 -20.51 -15.27 14.48
CA SER A 134 -19.72 -15.24 15.73
C SER A 134 -18.54 -16.21 15.60
N TYR A 135 -17.46 -15.85 16.27
CA TYR A 135 -16.22 -16.61 16.31
C TYR A 135 -15.81 -16.87 17.76
N ARG A 136 -15.01 -17.90 17.98
CA ARG A 136 -14.48 -18.23 19.30
C ARG A 136 -13.13 -17.57 19.48
N TRP A 137 -13.13 -16.35 20.03
CA TRP A 137 -11.94 -15.50 20.13
C TRP A 137 -10.73 -16.16 20.82
N ASN A 138 -10.95 -17.13 21.69
CA ASN A 138 -9.90 -17.88 22.38
C ASN A 138 -9.34 -19.08 21.58
N TYR A 139 -9.80 -19.28 20.34
CA TYR A 139 -9.35 -20.36 19.45
C TYR A 139 -9.05 -19.89 18.02
N GLU A 140 -9.70 -18.81 17.57
CA GLU A 140 -9.74 -18.43 16.16
C GLU A 140 -10.10 -16.95 16.02
N GLY A 141 -10.02 -16.44 14.79
CA GLY A 141 -10.42 -15.11 14.38
C GLY A 141 -11.80 -15.02 13.73
N PRO A 142 -12.23 -13.78 13.43
CA PRO A 142 -13.53 -13.50 12.84
C PRO A 142 -13.83 -14.26 11.54
N LEU A 143 -12.84 -14.52 10.69
CA LEU A 143 -13.05 -15.17 9.37
C LEU A 143 -13.64 -16.58 9.52
N PHE A 144 -13.25 -17.33 10.57
CA PHE A 144 -13.82 -18.66 10.84
C PHE A 144 -15.31 -18.59 11.20
N GLY A 145 -15.77 -17.50 11.79
CA GLY A 145 -17.19 -17.23 11.99
C GLY A 145 -17.94 -17.12 10.66
N TYR A 146 -17.36 -16.42 9.68
CA TYR A 146 -17.90 -16.30 8.32
C TYR A 146 -17.87 -17.62 7.56
N LEU A 147 -16.75 -18.36 7.63
CA LEU A 147 -16.59 -19.67 7.00
C LEU A 147 -17.71 -20.62 7.43
N ARG A 148 -17.94 -20.78 8.74
CA ARG A 148 -19.02 -21.62 9.26
C ARG A 148 -20.41 -21.12 8.86
N ALA A 149 -20.62 -19.80 8.77
CA ALA A 149 -21.91 -19.26 8.35
C ALA A 149 -22.19 -19.57 6.87
N ILE A 150 -21.19 -19.44 6.01
CA ILE A 150 -21.29 -19.77 4.57
C ILE A 150 -21.56 -21.26 4.37
N GLU A 151 -20.89 -22.13 5.12
CA GLU A 151 -21.10 -23.59 5.07
C GLU A 151 -22.53 -23.99 5.43
N ARG A 152 -23.14 -23.30 6.42
CA ARG A 152 -24.49 -23.56 6.93
C ARG A 152 -25.62 -22.99 6.08
N LEU A 153 -25.33 -22.14 5.09
CA LEU A 153 -26.35 -21.67 4.15
C LEU A 153 -26.97 -22.85 3.42
N ASP A 154 -28.26 -22.77 3.10
CA ASP A 154 -28.90 -23.79 2.26
C ASP A 154 -28.29 -23.79 0.86
N ASP A 155 -28.23 -24.95 0.20
CA ASP A 155 -27.67 -25.05 -1.17
C ASP A 155 -28.46 -24.24 -2.20
N GLY A 156 -29.72 -23.91 -1.91
CA GLY A 156 -30.54 -23.02 -2.72
C GLY A 156 -30.31 -21.52 -2.47
N HIS A 157 -29.44 -21.13 -1.53
CA HIS A 157 -29.17 -19.73 -1.25
C HIS A 157 -28.46 -19.06 -2.44
N PRO A 158 -28.99 -17.95 -2.99
CA PRO A 158 -28.55 -17.40 -4.29
C PRO A 158 -27.08 -17.00 -4.33
N TYR A 159 -26.48 -16.67 -3.19
CA TYR A 159 -25.10 -16.19 -3.10
C TYR A 159 -24.10 -17.21 -2.53
N LYS A 160 -24.52 -18.45 -2.20
CA LYS A 160 -23.65 -19.41 -1.51
C LYS A 160 -22.39 -19.75 -2.31
N ASN A 161 -22.52 -19.93 -3.62
CA ASN A 161 -21.38 -20.26 -4.49
C ASN A 161 -20.41 -19.08 -4.61
N ASP A 162 -20.92 -17.87 -4.83
CA ASP A 162 -20.07 -16.67 -4.89
C ASP A 162 -19.33 -16.46 -3.56
N LEU A 163 -20.01 -16.66 -2.42
CA LEU A 163 -19.39 -16.58 -1.10
C LEU A 163 -18.28 -17.61 -0.88
N LYS A 164 -18.44 -18.83 -1.43
CA LYS A 164 -17.39 -19.86 -1.40
C LYS A 164 -16.19 -19.44 -2.23
N ILE A 165 -16.41 -18.91 -3.43
CA ILE A 165 -15.34 -18.39 -4.30
C ILE A 165 -14.59 -17.26 -3.59
N GLU A 166 -15.31 -16.33 -2.99
CA GLU A 166 -14.68 -15.24 -2.22
C GLU A 166 -13.91 -15.74 -1.00
N MET A 167 -14.41 -16.78 -0.32
CA MET A 167 -13.68 -17.43 0.77
C MET A 167 -12.40 -18.10 0.26
N GLU A 168 -12.44 -18.79 -0.87
CA GLU A 168 -11.26 -19.40 -1.49
C GLU A 168 -10.18 -18.35 -1.77
N LYS A 169 -10.56 -17.22 -2.37
CA LYS A 169 -9.65 -16.07 -2.61
C LYS A 169 -9.01 -15.53 -1.33
N LEU A 170 -9.73 -15.53 -0.20
CA LEU A 170 -9.18 -15.12 1.10
C LEU A 170 -8.25 -16.16 1.71
N THR A 171 -8.52 -17.45 1.50
CA THR A 171 -7.70 -18.54 2.07
C THR A 171 -6.44 -18.85 1.26
N ARG A 172 -6.43 -18.48 -0.02
CA ARG A 172 -5.30 -18.67 -0.95
C ARG A 172 -5.13 -17.39 -1.76
N VAL A 173 -4.41 -16.44 -1.19
CA VAL A 173 -4.20 -15.15 -1.81
C VAL A 173 -3.08 -15.26 -2.84
N GLU A 174 -3.39 -14.94 -4.10
CA GLU A 174 -2.41 -14.98 -5.19
C GLU A 174 -1.46 -13.79 -5.13
N TRP A 175 -0.18 -14.07 -4.92
CA TRP A 175 0.94 -13.16 -5.13
C TRP A 175 1.81 -13.68 -6.27
N TYR A 176 2.55 -12.83 -6.93
CA TYR A 176 3.46 -13.20 -8.01
C TYR A 176 4.89 -12.85 -7.62
N GLN A 177 5.77 -13.84 -7.56
CA GLN A 177 7.16 -13.67 -7.22
C GLN A 177 7.97 -13.32 -8.48
N SER A 178 8.57 -12.14 -8.49
CA SER A 178 9.55 -11.69 -9.46
C SER A 178 10.93 -11.61 -8.81
N ALA A 179 11.98 -11.96 -9.57
CA ALA A 179 13.36 -11.82 -9.10
C ALA A 179 13.73 -10.34 -8.89
N ASP A 180 13.35 -9.49 -9.85
CA ASP A 180 13.77 -8.09 -9.90
C ASP A 180 12.78 -7.14 -9.20
N ALA A 181 11.54 -7.59 -9.00
CA ALA A 181 10.45 -6.74 -8.52
C ALA A 181 9.84 -7.22 -7.18
N GLY A 182 10.38 -8.29 -6.58
CA GLY A 182 9.84 -8.83 -5.33
C GLY A 182 8.48 -9.50 -5.52
N ARG A 183 7.61 -9.43 -4.51
CA ARG A 183 6.28 -10.06 -4.51
C ARG A 183 5.21 -9.07 -4.93
N ILE A 184 4.40 -9.43 -5.91
CA ILE A 184 3.43 -8.52 -6.51
C ILE A 184 2.01 -9.06 -6.34
N PHE A 185 1.12 -8.24 -5.80
CA PHE A 185 -0.31 -8.43 -5.85
C PHE A 185 -0.90 -7.52 -6.92
N TYR A 186 -1.65 -8.11 -7.86
CA TYR A 186 -2.25 -7.39 -8.98
C TYR A 186 -3.70 -7.00 -8.69
N LEU A 187 -4.02 -5.73 -8.90
CA LEU A 187 -5.38 -5.23 -9.01
C LEU A 187 -5.78 -5.25 -10.48
N ASP A 188 -6.90 -5.90 -10.79
CA ASP A 188 -7.40 -5.97 -12.17
C ASP A 188 -8.04 -4.63 -12.57
N GLN A 189 -7.45 -3.97 -13.57
CA GLN A 189 -7.88 -2.68 -14.10
C GLN A 189 -9.31 -2.69 -14.67
N HIS A 190 -9.83 -3.85 -15.07
CA HIS A 190 -11.12 -3.99 -15.74
C HIS A 190 -12.28 -4.25 -14.77
N GLU A 191 -11.99 -4.48 -13.49
CA GLU A 191 -13.02 -4.69 -12.49
C GLU A 191 -13.79 -3.41 -12.16
N ASN A 192 -15.03 -3.58 -11.69
CA ASN A 192 -15.81 -2.46 -11.14
C ASN A 192 -15.19 -1.97 -9.82
N ILE A 193 -15.60 -0.78 -9.37
CA ILE A 193 -15.01 -0.12 -8.21
C ILE A 193 -15.10 -0.95 -6.92
N TYR A 194 -16.19 -1.69 -6.69
CA TYR A 194 -16.37 -2.54 -5.52
C TYR A 194 -15.43 -3.74 -5.55
N ASN A 195 -15.31 -4.40 -6.70
CA ASN A 195 -14.41 -5.54 -6.87
C ASN A 195 -12.93 -5.11 -6.75
N LYS A 196 -12.56 -3.96 -7.34
CA LYS A 196 -11.24 -3.36 -7.13
C LYS A 196 -10.96 -3.08 -5.66
N ALA A 197 -11.92 -2.49 -4.95
CA ALA A 197 -11.79 -2.23 -3.52
C ALA A 197 -11.71 -3.51 -2.67
N LEU A 198 -12.44 -4.58 -3.04
CA LEU A 198 -12.33 -5.91 -2.43
C LEU A 198 -10.93 -6.50 -2.65
N SER A 199 -10.42 -6.41 -3.87
CA SER A 199 -9.09 -6.89 -4.23
C SER A 199 -8.00 -6.13 -3.45
N PHE A 200 -8.12 -4.81 -3.35
CA PHE A 200 -7.22 -3.98 -2.55
C PHE A 200 -7.27 -4.33 -1.06
N LEU A 201 -8.47 -4.45 -0.47
CA LEU A 201 -8.63 -4.86 0.93
C LEU A 201 -8.03 -6.25 1.20
N ARG A 202 -8.20 -7.19 0.26
CA ARG A 202 -7.57 -8.53 0.32
C ARG A 202 -6.05 -8.44 0.26
N ALA A 203 -5.49 -7.60 -0.61
CA ALA A 203 -4.05 -7.39 -0.72
C ALA A 203 -3.47 -6.88 0.60
N VAL A 204 -4.11 -5.86 1.18
CA VAL A 204 -3.72 -5.27 2.47
C VAL A 204 -3.84 -6.28 3.60
N TRP A 205 -4.95 -7.03 3.68
CA TRP A 205 -5.13 -8.08 4.68
C TRP A 205 -4.07 -9.17 4.55
N SER A 206 -3.80 -9.62 3.32
CA SER A 206 -2.79 -10.64 3.04
C SER A 206 -1.40 -10.15 3.44
N PHE A 207 -1.03 -8.93 3.09
CA PHE A 207 0.26 -8.36 3.48
C PHE A 207 0.38 -8.23 5.00
N TRP A 208 -0.64 -7.67 5.67
CA TRP A 208 -0.68 -7.58 7.14
C TRP A 208 -0.51 -8.96 7.80
N ALA A 209 -1.18 -9.99 7.28
CA ALA A 209 -1.06 -11.35 7.78
C ALA A 209 0.31 -11.98 7.48
N ILE A 210 0.91 -11.69 6.32
CA ILE A 210 2.27 -12.13 5.95
C ILE A 210 3.27 -11.57 6.96
N VAL A 211 3.21 -10.27 7.25
CA VAL A 211 4.10 -9.61 8.23
C VAL A 211 4.00 -10.30 9.59
N GLY A 212 2.78 -10.58 10.06
CA GLY A 212 2.55 -11.29 11.33
C GLY A 212 2.95 -12.77 11.33
N LYS A 213 3.14 -13.39 10.17
CA LYS A 213 3.54 -14.81 10.01
C LYS A 213 5.07 -14.98 9.91
N LEU A 214 5.84 -13.90 9.78
CA LEU A 214 7.29 -14.00 9.67
C LEU A 214 7.91 -14.52 10.98
N ASP A 215 8.78 -15.52 10.86
CA ASP A 215 9.52 -16.07 12.00
C ASP A 215 10.53 -15.07 12.58
N GLU A 216 11.13 -14.24 11.73
CA GLU A 216 12.11 -13.24 12.11
C GLU A 216 11.77 -11.85 11.53
N PRO A 217 11.92 -10.77 12.32
CA PRO A 217 11.78 -9.41 11.81
C PRO A 217 12.69 -9.17 10.61
N THR A 218 12.12 -8.73 9.49
CA THR A 218 12.84 -8.45 8.25
C THR A 218 12.44 -7.08 7.72
N GLN A 219 13.42 -6.25 7.35
CA GLN A 219 13.11 -4.99 6.69
C GLN A 219 12.40 -5.27 5.36
N MET A 220 11.23 -4.68 5.19
CA MET A 220 10.38 -4.83 4.02
C MET A 220 10.03 -3.47 3.45
N LEU A 221 9.98 -3.37 2.12
CA LEU A 221 9.41 -2.24 1.41
C LEU A 221 8.08 -2.67 0.79
N LEU A 222 6.97 -2.06 1.21
CA LEU A 222 5.69 -2.17 0.54
C LEU A 222 5.49 -0.96 -0.38
N VAL A 223 5.46 -1.22 -1.68
CA VAL A 223 5.06 -0.23 -2.70
C VAL A 223 3.58 -0.41 -3.01
N VAL A 224 2.81 0.67 -2.91
CA VAL A 224 1.38 0.66 -3.23
C VAL A 224 1.14 1.61 -4.39
N GLU A 225 0.76 1.08 -5.54
CA GLU A 225 0.23 1.85 -6.67
C GLU A 225 -1.30 1.70 -6.70
N VAL A 226 -1.99 2.67 -6.10
CA VAL A 226 -3.46 2.60 -6.01
C VAL A 226 -4.10 3.15 -7.28
N PRO A 227 -5.07 2.44 -7.89
CA PRO A 227 -5.83 2.97 -9.01
C PRO A 227 -6.42 4.34 -8.67
N HIS A 228 -6.28 5.31 -9.58
CA HIS A 228 -6.83 6.67 -9.46
C HIS A 228 -8.27 6.72 -8.93
N GLN A 229 -9.08 5.74 -9.35
CA GLN A 229 -10.50 5.61 -9.00
C GLN A 229 -10.73 5.35 -7.51
N LEU A 230 -9.81 4.66 -6.83
CA LEU A 230 -9.90 4.31 -5.40
C LEU A 230 -9.40 5.43 -4.47
N ILE A 231 -8.81 6.49 -5.03
CA ILE A 231 -8.31 7.66 -4.30
C ILE A 231 -8.94 8.96 -4.83
N ASP A 232 -10.05 8.85 -5.55
CA ASP A 232 -10.80 10.00 -6.01
C ASP A 232 -11.58 10.66 -4.87
N ILE A 233 -11.61 11.99 -4.86
CA ILE A 233 -12.35 12.77 -3.86
C ILE A 233 -13.88 12.51 -3.91
N ASN A 234 -14.38 12.05 -5.06
CA ASN A 234 -15.80 11.74 -5.28
C ASN A 234 -16.11 10.25 -5.12
N LEU A 235 -15.16 9.46 -4.62
CA LEU A 235 -15.38 8.04 -4.34
C LEU A 235 -16.55 7.86 -3.36
N GLU A 236 -17.33 6.78 -3.53
CA GLU A 236 -18.42 6.47 -2.63
C GLU A 236 -17.91 6.45 -1.16
N PRO A 237 -18.56 7.16 -0.23
CA PRO A 237 -18.03 7.35 1.13
C PRO A 237 -17.64 6.07 1.86
N LYS A 238 -18.40 4.98 1.65
CA LYS A 238 -18.08 3.67 2.26
C LYS A 238 -16.84 3.02 1.66
N ILE A 239 -16.64 3.15 0.35
CA ILE A 239 -15.41 2.66 -0.28
C ILE A 239 -14.24 3.53 0.18
N ALA A 240 -14.40 4.86 0.20
CA ALA A 240 -13.38 5.78 0.69
C ALA A 240 -12.98 5.49 2.14
N GLU A 241 -13.94 5.21 3.03
CA GLU A 241 -13.68 4.78 4.40
C GLU A 241 -12.84 3.49 4.43
N ILE A 242 -13.17 2.51 3.57
CA ILE A 242 -12.42 1.26 3.50
C ILE A 242 -10.99 1.48 3.02
N ILE A 243 -10.80 2.27 1.97
CA ILE A 243 -9.46 2.57 1.43
C ILE A 243 -8.63 3.33 2.47
N ASN A 244 -9.18 4.36 3.10
CA ASN A 244 -8.49 5.15 4.11
C ASN A 244 -8.11 4.32 5.33
N PHE A 245 -9.02 3.49 5.83
CA PHE A 245 -8.70 2.63 6.98
C PHE A 245 -7.68 1.54 6.61
N SER A 246 -7.70 1.03 5.38
CA SER A 246 -6.68 0.11 4.88
C SER A 246 -5.29 0.78 4.83
N PHE A 247 -5.19 2.03 4.38
CA PHE A 247 -3.95 2.81 4.46
C PHE A 247 -3.50 3.06 5.90
N ASN A 248 -4.42 3.35 6.81
CA ASN A 248 -4.10 3.48 8.23
C ASN A 248 -3.50 2.18 8.80
N ILE A 249 -4.01 1.01 8.42
CA ILE A 249 -3.43 -0.28 8.83
C ILE A 249 -2.02 -0.46 8.23
N LEU A 250 -1.83 -0.15 6.94
CA LEU A 250 -0.51 -0.25 6.33
C LEU A 250 0.51 0.69 6.99
N ARG A 251 0.08 1.91 7.29
CA ARG A 251 0.90 2.89 8.01
C ARG A 251 1.18 2.42 9.44
N TYR A 252 0.20 1.85 10.11
CA TYR A 252 0.37 1.29 11.45
C TYR A 252 1.51 0.25 11.48
N LEU A 253 1.58 -0.61 10.46
CA LEU A 253 2.69 -1.57 10.32
C LEU A 253 4.07 -0.91 10.24
N THR A 254 4.18 0.33 9.74
CA THR A 254 5.49 1.01 9.65
C THR A 254 6.01 1.52 11.00
N TYR A 255 5.14 1.63 12.01
CA TYR A 255 5.52 2.00 13.37
C TYR A 255 5.85 0.77 14.23
N GLU A 256 5.06 -0.30 14.07
CA GLU A 256 5.20 -1.49 14.90
C GLU A 256 6.22 -2.50 14.38
N THR A 257 6.56 -2.41 13.10
CA THR A 257 7.40 -3.42 12.44
C THR A 257 8.43 -2.77 11.53
N THR A 258 9.33 -3.58 10.98
CA THR A 258 10.36 -3.16 10.04
C THR A 258 9.80 -2.97 8.62
N VAL A 259 8.57 -2.50 8.47
CA VAL A 259 7.92 -2.22 7.18
C VAL A 259 8.11 -0.75 6.83
N THR A 260 8.48 -0.49 5.59
CA THR A 260 8.49 0.83 4.98
C THR A 260 7.38 0.89 3.95
N LEU A 261 6.57 1.95 3.97
CA LEU A 261 5.47 2.17 3.04
C LEU A 261 5.82 3.26 2.02
N LEU A 262 5.79 2.88 0.75
CA LEU A 262 5.91 3.80 -0.39
C LEU A 262 4.58 3.84 -1.14
N LEU A 263 3.92 4.98 -1.13
CA LEU A 263 2.75 5.23 -1.99
C LEU A 263 3.23 5.85 -3.31
N SER A 264 2.86 5.25 -4.45
CA SER A 264 3.08 5.86 -5.75
C SER A 264 1.75 6.13 -6.45
N SER A 265 1.53 7.37 -6.86
CA SER A 265 0.23 7.81 -7.34
C SER A 265 0.33 9.01 -8.28
N ASP A 266 -0.72 9.25 -9.06
CA ASP A 266 -0.92 10.51 -9.77
C ASP A 266 -1.58 11.58 -8.89
N LYS A 267 -2.03 11.23 -7.68
CA LYS A 267 -2.63 12.13 -6.68
C LYS A 267 -1.84 12.15 -5.39
N LEU A 268 -1.94 13.26 -4.66
CA LEU A 268 -1.39 13.42 -3.33
C LEU A 268 -2.26 12.69 -2.28
N ASN A 269 -3.58 12.66 -2.44
CA ASN A 269 -4.48 11.89 -1.58
C ASN A 269 -4.13 10.37 -1.65
N PRO A 270 -4.10 9.66 -0.51
CA PRO A 270 -4.44 10.10 0.85
C PRO A 270 -3.22 10.40 1.73
N ALA A 271 -2.09 10.77 1.13
CA ALA A 271 -0.83 10.95 1.86
C ALA A 271 -0.87 12.01 2.97
N PRO A 272 -1.52 13.19 2.78
CA PRO A 272 -1.65 14.19 3.85
C PRO A 272 -2.45 13.67 5.05
N GLU A 273 -3.60 13.03 4.80
CA GLU A 273 -4.49 12.50 5.83
C GLU A 273 -3.87 11.35 6.61
N ASN A 274 -2.98 10.60 5.96
CA ASN A 274 -2.22 9.52 6.58
C ASN A 274 -0.84 9.97 7.10
N HIS A 275 -0.52 11.26 7.10
CA HIS A 275 0.74 11.82 7.61
C HIS A 275 2.00 11.13 7.06
N PHE A 276 2.06 10.91 5.74
CA PHE A 276 3.29 10.45 5.10
C PHE A 276 4.38 11.52 5.28
N ARG A 277 5.49 11.17 5.93
CA ARG A 277 6.55 12.13 6.25
C ARG A 277 7.18 12.70 4.98
N HIS A 278 7.66 11.82 4.11
CA HIS A 278 8.33 12.24 2.88
C HIS A 278 7.32 12.35 1.74
N LYS A 279 7.37 13.46 1.02
CA LYS A 279 6.54 13.68 -0.17
C LYS A 279 7.46 14.11 -1.31
N LEU A 280 7.50 13.34 -2.38
CA LEU A 280 8.21 13.69 -3.61
C LEU A 280 7.17 13.97 -4.68
N ILE A 281 7.11 15.21 -5.15
CA ILE A 281 6.08 15.67 -6.08
C ILE A 281 6.77 16.12 -7.37
N PHE A 282 6.45 15.43 -8.46
CA PHE A 282 6.85 15.80 -9.82
C PHE A 282 5.74 16.56 -10.54
N THR A 283 6.00 16.96 -11.78
CA THR A 283 4.96 17.50 -12.65
C THR A 283 3.78 16.53 -12.72
N ALA A 284 2.62 17.07 -12.36
CA ALA A 284 1.39 16.35 -12.19
C ALA A 284 0.45 16.61 -13.40
N SER A 285 -0.45 15.68 -13.69
CA SER A 285 -1.48 15.84 -14.72
C SER A 285 -2.50 16.93 -14.34
N LYS A 286 -3.37 17.34 -15.27
CA LYS A 286 -4.49 18.26 -14.96
C LYS A 286 -5.53 17.65 -13.99
N HIS A 287 -5.46 16.35 -13.75
CA HIS A 287 -6.42 15.60 -12.95
C HIS A 287 -5.90 15.24 -11.55
N THR A 288 -4.74 15.81 -11.17
CA THR A 288 -4.23 15.67 -9.80
C THR A 288 -4.99 16.60 -8.86
N ASP A 289 -5.00 16.23 -7.59
CA ASP A 289 -5.54 17.03 -6.49
C ASP A 289 -4.52 18.05 -5.95
N PHE A 290 -3.31 18.10 -6.51
CA PHE A 290 -2.23 18.97 -6.07
C PHE A 290 -1.40 19.51 -7.24
N ASP A 291 -1.60 20.79 -7.57
CA ASP A 291 -0.91 21.48 -8.67
C ASP A 291 0.10 22.51 -8.15
N LEU A 292 1.39 22.17 -8.29
CA LEU A 292 2.53 23.02 -7.92
C LEU A 292 2.56 24.36 -8.69
N THR A 293 1.90 24.44 -9.85
CA THR A 293 1.89 25.64 -10.71
C THR A 293 0.74 26.60 -10.41
N SER A 294 -0.22 26.20 -9.57
CA SER A 294 -1.34 27.05 -9.20
C SER A 294 -0.87 28.33 -8.50
N GLU A 295 -1.48 29.49 -8.82
CA GLU A 295 -1.01 30.81 -8.35
C GLU A 295 -0.85 30.88 -6.82
N GLY A 296 -1.75 30.22 -6.07
CA GLY A 296 -1.69 30.19 -4.61
C GLY A 296 -0.66 29.23 -4.01
N ILE A 297 -0.16 28.24 -4.76
CA ILE A 297 0.86 27.29 -4.29
C ILE A 297 2.25 27.71 -4.76
N LYS A 298 2.36 28.27 -5.97
CA LYS A 298 3.61 28.64 -6.62
C LYS A 298 4.50 29.54 -5.76
N GLU A 299 3.90 30.46 -5.00
CA GLU A 299 4.62 31.38 -4.09
C GLU A 299 5.30 30.68 -2.91
N TYR A 300 4.85 29.47 -2.55
CA TYR A 300 5.36 28.69 -1.43
C TYR A 300 6.28 27.55 -1.86
N VAL A 301 6.45 27.35 -3.17
CA VAL A 301 7.31 26.31 -3.75
C VAL A 301 8.68 26.91 -4.07
N ASN A 302 9.74 26.15 -3.81
CA ASN A 302 11.11 26.57 -4.10
C ASN A 302 11.24 27.04 -5.59
N PRO A 303 11.62 28.31 -5.85
CA PRO A 303 11.62 28.89 -7.20
C PRO A 303 12.53 28.16 -8.18
N ILE A 304 13.59 27.51 -7.68
CA ILE A 304 14.55 26.74 -8.47
C ILE A 304 13.86 25.63 -9.28
N LEU A 305 12.75 25.08 -8.76
CA LEU A 305 11.97 24.08 -9.50
C LEU A 305 11.46 24.65 -10.83
N PHE A 306 10.89 25.86 -10.79
CA PHE A 306 10.34 26.50 -11.97
C PHE A 306 11.45 26.96 -12.93
N GLU A 307 12.57 27.46 -12.41
CA GLU A 307 13.75 27.77 -13.22
C GLU A 307 14.29 26.53 -13.95
N THR A 308 14.31 25.38 -13.26
CA THR A 308 14.73 24.10 -13.83
C THR A 308 13.78 23.65 -14.94
N TRP A 309 12.46 23.74 -14.72
CA TRP A 309 11.46 23.44 -15.76
C TRP A 309 11.55 24.40 -16.96
N GLU A 310 11.75 25.70 -16.72
CA GLU A 310 11.93 26.70 -17.78
C GLU A 310 13.21 26.47 -18.60
N SER A 311 14.25 25.90 -17.99
CA SER A 311 15.48 25.47 -18.67
C SER A 311 15.31 24.20 -19.52
N GLY A 312 14.16 23.53 -19.42
CA GLY A 312 13.77 22.37 -20.22
C GLY A 312 13.84 21.02 -19.50
N ASP A 313 14.32 20.97 -18.24
CA ASP A 313 14.35 19.73 -17.46
C ASP A 313 13.05 19.52 -16.67
N ASN A 314 12.05 18.97 -17.35
CA ASN A 314 10.74 18.66 -16.75
C ASN A 314 10.77 17.41 -15.83
N SER A 315 11.93 16.78 -15.63
CA SER A 315 12.04 15.63 -14.71
C SER A 315 12.22 16.07 -13.25
N ALA A 316 12.61 17.33 -13.01
CA ALA A 316 12.79 17.85 -11.68
C ALA A 316 11.49 17.81 -10.87
N GLY A 317 11.63 17.47 -9.59
CA GLY A 317 10.55 17.45 -8.62
C GLY A 317 10.95 18.17 -7.34
N ILE A 318 10.00 18.28 -6.43
CA ILE A 318 10.20 18.84 -5.10
C ILE A 318 10.02 17.75 -4.05
N HIS A 319 10.96 17.69 -3.12
CA HIS A 319 10.91 16.83 -1.95
C HIS A 319 10.60 17.65 -0.69
N PHE A 320 9.65 17.13 0.06
CA PHE A 320 9.25 17.61 1.38
C PHE A 320 9.59 16.55 2.43
N ASP A 321 10.09 17.01 3.57
CA ASP A 321 10.17 16.25 4.82
C ASP A 321 9.37 17.00 5.88
N ASP A 322 8.25 16.45 6.35
CA ASP A 322 7.40 17.14 7.33
C ASP A 322 8.10 17.51 8.65
N HIS A 323 9.24 16.90 8.97
CA HIS A 323 10.02 17.22 10.18
C HIS A 323 11.01 18.37 9.98
N ILE A 324 11.33 18.72 8.73
CA ILE A 324 12.24 19.80 8.40
C ILE A 324 11.49 20.81 7.55
N PRO A 325 11.35 22.08 7.97
CA PRO A 325 10.57 23.09 7.23
C PRO A 325 11.31 23.58 5.97
N THR A 326 12.04 22.70 5.28
CA THR A 326 12.80 22.98 4.07
C THR A 326 12.32 22.10 2.93
N GLN A 327 12.20 22.72 1.76
CA GLN A 327 11.91 22.03 0.52
C GLN A 327 13.20 21.87 -0.27
N SER A 328 13.44 20.68 -0.82
CA SER A 328 14.58 20.43 -1.68
C SER A 328 14.10 20.13 -3.09
N VAL A 329 14.62 20.88 -4.07
CA VAL A 329 14.44 20.53 -5.48
C VAL A 329 15.38 19.38 -5.79
N LEU A 330 14.91 18.39 -6.55
CA LEU A 330 15.75 17.27 -6.96
C LEU A 330 15.53 16.90 -8.41
N ILE A 331 16.64 16.60 -9.09
CA ILE A 331 16.64 15.89 -10.37
C ILE A 331 16.76 14.40 -10.02
N PRO A 332 15.76 13.57 -10.36
CA PRO A 332 15.72 12.18 -9.91
C PRO A 332 16.76 11.35 -10.66
N LEU A 333 17.39 10.44 -9.93
CA LEU A 333 18.17 9.39 -10.56
C LEU A 333 17.22 8.28 -11.02
N ILE A 334 17.09 8.11 -12.33
CA ILE A 334 16.17 7.13 -12.94
C ILE A 334 16.89 5.93 -13.56
N ASP A 335 18.20 6.02 -13.76
CA ASP A 335 18.99 4.92 -14.29
C ASP A 335 19.34 3.94 -13.16
N ILE A 336 19.16 2.65 -13.44
CA ILE A 336 19.67 1.58 -12.58
C ILE A 336 21.19 1.62 -12.71
N PRO A 337 21.97 1.74 -11.61
CA PRO A 337 23.41 1.69 -11.70
C PRO A 337 23.82 0.41 -12.44
N SER A 338 24.60 0.56 -13.51
CA SER A 338 25.24 -0.59 -14.17
C SER A 338 26.16 -1.22 -13.13
N THR A 339 25.80 -2.39 -12.64
CA THR A 339 26.64 -3.16 -11.71
C THR A 339 27.75 -3.88 -12.45
#